data_AF-A0A1G0EXZ2-F1
#
_entry.id   AF-A0A1G0EXZ2-F1
#
_cell.length_a   1.000
_cell.length_b   1.000
_cell.length_c   1.000
_cell.angle_alpha   90.00
_cell.angle_beta   90.00
_cell.angle_gamma   90.00
#
_symmetry.space_group_name_H-M   'P 1'
#
loop_
_entity.id
_entity.type
_entity.pdbx_description
1 polymer ?
#
loop_
_entity_poly.entity_id
_entity_poly.type
_entity_poly.pdbx_seq_one_letter_code
_entity_poly.pdbx_strand_id
1 'polypeptide(L)'
;MFLKKNILPLLRYAYNRMGTVLSPARWALAPELTAQKKSAARCHLEHFTEFATREDVIGAAHYLNQLHELGCRVRISPSILGTLNFDVSDEQDDIKALSQELLAINMRWLPDASKWVLVSTLVSSAQTLYRRGDRIGSRAVLAAHLKDYGSASSHFVRDVELAQSRFSEEGDHASILVRNMAIGGLDYLEHFKGKYCNRPFDDFEIRSDGEIFVCCPSYLPYSIGNIFKVKSVEKVKSSHVLAKLKDSIVRQDFRYCRWLHCEKIKNGIGVMPERAKTDYAPIDFRLSYDPPCNLWCPSCRTEKIVATVKQRDRFMQLTDEIVVPLLKTANSCMMSGYGDVFASRACRKILETANAEEFPNLKFDFITNGVLFTAEEWAKFPGIHCMVHSIRVSIDAARKETYNQIRLGGNWGVLMKNLEFIASLRRQNVIQRFMISMVIQESNFTEMADFARMAKRLGCDFAIFEPIMNWNTFQVEEFNRKAVHYSTHPRHAVFQQELVHVFEILPLSNSQSVPKLGRPGFETLASTNF
;
A
#
# COMPACT_ATOMS: atom_id res chain seq x y z
N MET A 1 3.49 36.62 -15.72
CA MET A 1 4.20 35.34 -15.96
C MET A 1 5.64 35.33 -15.45
N PHE A 2 6.36 36.46 -15.45
CA PHE A 2 7.75 36.55 -14.95
C PHE A 2 7.87 36.46 -13.41
N LEU A 3 6.87 36.97 -12.67
CA LEU A 3 6.86 36.96 -11.19
C LEU A 3 6.68 35.57 -10.54
N LYS A 4 6.08 34.58 -11.22
CA LYS A 4 5.87 33.23 -10.65
C LYS A 4 7.11 32.31 -10.71
N LYS A 5 8.03 32.52 -11.66
CA LYS A 5 9.25 31.68 -11.81
C LYS A 5 10.32 31.99 -10.76
N ASN A 6 10.34 33.20 -10.20
CA ASN A 6 11.31 33.62 -9.19
C ASN A 6 10.79 33.49 -7.74
N ILE A 7 9.48 33.38 -7.53
CA ILE A 7 8.88 33.23 -6.20
C ILE A 7 9.10 31.82 -5.64
N LEU A 8 9.07 30.75 -6.44
CA LEU A 8 9.30 29.38 -5.93
C LEU A 8 10.73 29.17 -5.39
N PRO A 9 11.79 29.61 -6.09
CA PRO A 9 13.16 29.56 -5.57
C PRO A 9 13.37 30.48 -4.37
N LEU A 10 12.74 31.67 -4.33
CA LEU A 10 12.80 32.58 -3.17
C LEU A 10 12.01 32.06 -1.97
N LEU A 11 10.87 31.40 -2.17
CA LEU A 11 10.14 30.69 -1.13
C LEU A 11 10.90 29.44 -0.70
N ARG A 12 11.61 28.75 -1.60
CA ARG A 12 12.53 27.65 -1.27
C ARG A 12 13.71 28.16 -0.45
N TYR A 13 14.28 29.31 -0.80
CA TYR A 13 15.36 29.97 -0.06
C TYR A 13 14.87 30.51 1.29
N ALA A 14 13.67 31.09 1.36
CA ALA A 14 13.05 31.61 2.57
C ALA A 14 12.54 30.50 3.50
N TYR A 15 11.99 29.40 2.98
CA TYR A 15 11.63 28.20 3.75
C TYR A 15 12.88 27.52 4.31
N ASN A 16 13.93 27.36 3.48
CA ASN A 16 15.22 26.84 3.92
C ASN A 16 15.92 27.77 4.94
N ARG A 17 15.76 29.10 4.83
CA ARG A 17 16.27 30.05 5.84
C ARG A 17 15.40 30.14 7.09
N MET A 18 14.07 30.09 7.02
CA MET A 18 13.22 30.11 8.22
C MET A 18 13.36 28.81 9.04
N GLY A 19 13.79 27.70 8.42
CA GLY A 19 14.19 26.48 9.12
C GLY A 19 15.49 26.56 9.92
N THR A 20 16.26 27.66 9.82
CA THR A 20 17.59 27.77 10.49
C THR A 20 17.52 27.91 12.01
N VAL A 21 16.35 28.18 12.60
CA VAL A 21 16.20 28.19 14.07
C VAL A 21 15.98 26.78 14.64
N LEU A 22 15.55 25.80 13.82
CA LEU A 22 15.22 24.43 14.26
C LEU A 22 15.56 23.36 13.20
N SER A 23 16.78 23.39 12.63
CA SER A 23 17.25 22.31 11.77
C SER A 23 17.21 20.96 12.53
N PRO A 24 16.67 19.87 11.92
CA PRO A 24 16.63 18.57 12.58
C PRO A 24 18.01 17.92 12.72
N ALA A 25 18.99 18.40 11.96
CA ALA A 25 20.40 18.02 12.05
C ALA A 25 21.29 19.26 12.24
N ARG A 26 22.30 19.15 13.10
CA ARG A 26 23.41 20.12 13.23
C ARG A 26 24.71 19.36 13.10
N TRP A 27 25.77 20.04 12.66
CA TRP A 27 27.05 19.38 12.47
C TRP A 27 28.22 20.31 12.76
N ALA A 28 29.31 19.71 13.23
CA ALA A 28 30.59 20.37 13.47
C ALA A 28 31.71 19.61 12.74
N LEU A 29 32.66 20.37 12.19
CA LEU A 29 33.84 19.84 11.52
C LEU A 29 35.05 20.08 12.39
N ALA A 30 35.76 19.02 12.73
CA ALA A 30 36.93 19.10 13.59
C ALA A 30 38.04 19.98 12.95
N PRO A 31 38.81 20.72 13.77
CA PRO A 31 39.82 21.65 13.27
C PRO A 31 40.96 20.97 12.50
N GLU A 32 41.26 19.70 12.79
CA GLU A 32 42.33 18.90 12.19
C GLU A 32 42.02 18.41 10.76
N LEU A 33 40.78 18.49 10.30
CA LEU A 33 40.43 18.14 8.91
C LEU A 33 41.18 19.03 7.93
N THR A 34 41.79 18.41 6.91
CA THR A 34 42.42 19.16 5.81
C THR A 34 41.41 20.10 5.13
N ALA A 35 41.87 21.22 4.57
CA ALA A 35 40.99 22.20 3.93
C ALA A 35 40.10 21.58 2.84
N GLN A 36 40.65 20.64 2.05
CA GLN A 36 39.93 19.91 1.03
C GLN A 36 38.85 19.00 1.63
N LYS A 37 39.18 18.16 2.62
CA LYS A 37 38.20 17.30 3.30
C LYS A 37 37.12 18.13 3.98
N LYS A 38 37.49 19.24 4.62
CA LYS A 38 36.56 20.16 5.29
C LYS A 38 35.55 20.76 4.30
N SER A 39 36.01 21.15 3.11
CA SER A 39 35.14 21.68 2.05
C SER A 39 34.18 20.60 1.51
N ALA A 40 34.68 19.40 1.23
CA ALA A 40 33.85 18.29 0.74
C ALA A 40 32.84 17.82 1.81
N ALA A 41 33.29 17.65 3.05
CA ALA A 41 32.45 17.22 4.16
C ALA A 41 31.31 18.22 4.43
N ARG A 42 31.61 19.53 4.37
CA ARG A 42 30.58 20.58 4.45
C ARG A 42 29.52 20.40 3.37
N CYS A 43 29.92 20.24 2.12
CA CYS A 43 28.99 20.09 1.00
C CYS A 43 28.09 18.86 1.17
N HIS A 44 28.66 17.71 1.56
CA HIS A 44 27.87 16.50 1.80
C HIS A 44 26.91 16.64 3.00
N LEU A 45 27.32 17.28 4.09
CA LEU A 45 26.46 17.52 5.27
C LEU A 45 25.31 18.49 4.96
N GLU A 46 25.55 19.50 4.13
CA GLU A 46 24.51 20.42 3.65
C GLU A 46 23.45 19.67 2.83
N HIS A 47 23.88 18.85 1.87
CA HIS A 47 22.97 18.01 1.09
C HIS A 47 22.26 16.94 1.92
N PHE A 48 22.97 16.28 2.83
CA PHE A 48 22.36 15.36 3.79
C PHE A 48 21.21 16.04 4.55
N THR A 49 21.46 17.24 5.07
CA THR A 49 20.45 18.02 5.80
C THR A 49 19.27 18.40 4.91
N GLU A 50 19.51 18.81 3.65
CA GLU A 50 18.45 19.12 2.68
C GLU A 50 17.56 17.90 2.40
N PHE A 51 18.15 16.76 2.06
CA PHE A 51 17.41 15.54 1.73
C PHE A 51 16.68 14.98 2.95
N ALA A 52 17.31 14.96 4.13
CA ALA A 52 16.68 14.49 5.36
C ALA A 52 15.50 15.38 5.78
N THR A 53 15.61 16.70 5.62
CA THR A 53 14.50 17.64 5.87
C THR A 53 13.32 17.41 4.93
N ARG A 54 13.60 16.92 3.72
CA ARG A 54 12.60 16.50 2.75
C ARG A 54 12.12 15.06 2.96
N GLU A 55 12.58 14.37 4.01
CA GLU A 55 12.21 12.99 4.29
C GLU A 55 12.64 12.01 3.18
N ASP A 56 13.65 12.39 2.38
CA ASP A 56 14.24 11.53 1.37
C ASP A 56 15.41 10.75 1.99
N VAL A 57 15.06 9.59 2.56
CA VAL A 57 15.98 8.74 3.31
C VAL A 57 17.13 8.23 2.44
N ILE A 58 16.85 7.84 1.20
CA ILE A 58 17.86 7.24 0.31
C ILE A 58 18.84 8.31 -0.16
N GLY A 59 18.34 9.49 -0.58
CA GLY A 59 19.20 10.59 -0.97
C GLY A 59 20.03 11.14 0.19
N ALA A 60 19.45 11.25 1.39
CA ALA A 60 20.18 11.65 2.58
C ALA A 60 21.28 10.65 2.94
N ALA A 61 20.95 9.35 3.00
CA ALA A 61 21.92 8.30 3.27
C ALA A 61 23.09 8.29 2.27
N HIS A 62 22.82 8.57 0.98
CA HIS A 62 23.86 8.69 -0.02
C HIS A 62 24.91 9.77 0.32
N TYR A 63 24.52 10.94 0.82
CA TYR A 63 25.49 11.97 1.16
C TYR A 63 26.30 11.66 2.43
N LEU A 64 25.73 10.96 3.41
CA LEU A 64 26.51 10.44 4.53
C LEU A 64 27.48 9.34 4.09
N ASN A 65 27.06 8.46 3.17
CA ASN A 65 27.92 7.46 2.56
C ASN A 65 29.18 8.11 1.93
N GLN A 66 29.03 9.27 1.28
CA GLN A 66 30.18 10.01 0.72
C GLN A 66 31.14 10.52 1.81
N LEU A 67 30.64 10.89 3.00
CA LEU A 67 31.53 11.25 4.13
C LEU A 67 32.39 10.07 4.59
N HIS A 68 31.80 8.88 4.65
CA HIS A 68 32.52 7.66 5.01
C HIS A 68 33.57 7.29 3.94
N GLU A 69 33.30 7.58 2.66
CA GLU A 69 34.24 7.39 1.54
C GLU A 69 35.39 8.40 1.54
N LEU A 70 35.19 9.60 2.08
CA LEU A 70 36.27 10.56 2.38
C LEU A 70 37.16 10.12 3.54
N GLY A 71 36.82 9.01 4.21
CA GLY A 71 37.53 8.50 5.37
C GLY A 71 37.36 9.38 6.61
N CYS A 72 36.23 10.10 6.72
CA CYS A 72 35.91 10.89 7.91
C CYS A 72 35.16 10.03 8.92
N ARG A 73 35.54 10.10 10.19
CA ARG A 73 34.73 9.53 11.27
C ARG A 73 33.55 10.44 11.58
N VAL A 74 32.38 9.83 11.74
CA VAL A 74 31.15 10.53 12.11
C VAL A 74 30.67 10.00 13.45
N ARG A 75 30.40 10.91 14.39
CA ARG A 75 29.69 10.62 15.65
C ARG A 75 28.34 11.30 15.66
N ILE A 76 27.39 10.70 16.37
CA ILE A 76 26.04 11.26 16.50
C ILE A 76 25.61 11.36 17.97
N SER A 77 24.98 12.49 18.32
CA SER A 77 24.39 12.67 19.65
C SER A 77 23.07 13.46 19.59
N PRO A 78 22.05 13.11 20.40
CA PRO A 78 20.84 13.92 20.50
C PRO A 78 21.09 15.12 21.41
N SER A 79 20.64 16.30 20.98
CA SER A 79 20.57 17.48 21.85
C SER A 79 19.34 17.42 22.77
N ILE A 80 19.30 18.28 23.78
CA ILE A 80 18.15 18.42 24.70
C ILE A 80 16.84 18.72 23.95
N LEU A 81 16.91 19.43 22.83
CA LEU A 81 15.76 19.80 22.00
C LEU A 81 15.39 18.72 20.95
N GLY A 82 16.09 17.58 20.95
CA GLY A 82 15.85 16.47 20.01
C GLY A 82 16.43 16.69 18.59
N THR A 83 17.18 17.78 18.35
CA THR A 83 18.05 17.90 17.16
C THR A 83 19.20 16.92 17.26
N LEU A 84 19.57 16.27 16.16
CA LEU A 84 20.72 15.36 16.11
C LEU A 84 21.98 16.13 15.70
N ASN A 85 23.01 16.05 16.54
CA ASN A 85 24.32 16.66 16.29
C ASN A 85 25.26 15.62 15.68
N PHE A 86 26.00 16.02 14.65
CA PHE A 86 27.01 15.21 13.98
C PHE A 86 28.39 15.85 14.17
N ASP A 87 29.31 15.11 14.77
CA ASP A 87 30.70 15.54 14.90
C ASP A 87 31.54 14.76 13.88
N VAL A 88 32.20 15.47 12.97
CA VAL A 88 32.99 14.88 11.88
C VAL A 88 34.46 15.19 12.07
N SER A 89 35.29 14.15 12.19
CA SER A 89 36.74 14.25 12.40
C SER A 89 37.54 13.50 11.33
N ASP A 90 38.85 13.70 11.31
CA ASP A 90 39.79 13.03 10.38
C ASP A 90 40.23 11.64 10.86
N GLU A 91 39.62 11.14 11.94
CA GLU A 91 39.88 9.79 12.43
C GLU A 91 39.35 8.73 11.45
N GLN A 92 39.91 7.53 11.55
CA GLN A 92 39.42 6.39 10.77
C GLN A 92 37.93 6.15 11.06
N ASP A 93 37.14 6.09 10.00
CA ASP A 93 35.72 5.84 10.07
C ASP A 93 35.39 4.50 10.75
N ASP A 94 34.46 4.55 11.71
CA ASP A 94 34.01 3.41 12.52
C ASP A 94 32.49 3.31 12.50
N ILE A 95 31.98 2.65 11.45
CA ILE A 95 30.54 2.47 11.24
C ILE A 95 29.90 1.61 12.33
N LYS A 96 30.66 0.72 12.97
CA LYS A 96 30.13 -0.13 14.05
C LYS A 96 29.88 0.70 15.30
N ALA A 97 30.82 1.57 15.67
CA ALA A 97 30.61 2.53 16.75
C ALA A 97 29.45 3.48 16.44
N LEU A 98 29.40 4.06 15.24
CA LEU A 98 28.26 4.92 14.82
C LEU A 98 26.92 4.17 14.92
N SER A 99 26.88 2.90 14.50
CA SER A 99 25.67 2.08 14.59
C SER A 99 25.23 1.84 16.04
N GLN A 100 26.18 1.66 16.96
CA GLN A 100 25.87 1.54 18.40
C GLN A 100 25.32 2.87 18.97
N GLU A 101 25.94 4.00 18.62
CA GLU A 101 25.46 5.33 18.99
C GLU A 101 24.02 5.57 18.49
N LEU A 102 23.74 5.21 17.23
CA LEU A 102 22.40 5.32 16.63
C LEU A 102 21.35 4.48 17.35
N LEU A 103 21.66 3.22 17.65
CA LEU A 103 20.73 2.29 18.30
C LEU A 103 20.49 2.66 19.78
N ALA A 104 21.40 3.41 20.41
CA ALA A 104 21.21 3.95 21.75
C ALA A 104 20.22 5.12 21.79
N ILE A 105 19.93 5.77 20.66
CA ILE A 105 19.00 6.91 20.60
C ILE A 105 17.56 6.40 20.58
N ASN A 106 16.76 6.80 21.58
CA ASN A 106 15.35 6.49 21.60
C ASN A 106 14.56 7.36 20.61
N MET A 107 14.21 6.79 19.45
CA MET A 107 13.50 7.49 18.37
C MET A 107 12.14 8.05 18.79
N ARG A 108 11.48 7.49 19.82
CA ARG A 108 10.16 7.95 20.28
C ARG A 108 10.22 9.35 20.87
N TRP A 109 11.39 9.79 21.33
CA TRP A 109 11.59 11.08 22.00
C TRP A 109 12.05 12.16 21.02
N LEU A 110 12.33 11.78 19.77
CA LEU A 110 12.73 12.72 18.74
C LEU A 110 11.50 13.40 18.11
N PRO A 111 11.62 14.69 17.73
CA PRO A 111 10.68 15.34 16.82
C PRO A 111 10.60 14.60 15.48
N ASP A 112 9.46 14.71 14.78
CA ASP A 112 9.24 13.99 13.51
C ASP A 112 10.30 14.27 12.45
N ALA A 113 10.78 15.51 12.34
CA ALA A 113 11.85 15.86 11.40
C ALA A 113 13.18 15.16 11.76
N SER A 114 13.53 15.07 13.05
CA SER A 114 14.75 14.41 13.53
C SER A 114 14.70 12.88 13.37
N LYS A 115 13.49 12.29 13.37
CA LYS A 115 13.32 10.86 13.08
C LYS A 115 13.85 10.49 11.69
N TRP A 116 13.61 11.34 10.69
CA TRP A 116 14.12 11.11 9.33
C TRP A 116 15.64 11.22 9.24
N VAL A 117 16.25 12.12 10.00
CA VAL A 117 17.71 12.22 10.13
C VAL A 117 18.29 10.94 10.74
N LEU A 118 17.68 10.44 11.83
CA LEU A 118 18.10 9.18 12.47
C LEU A 118 18.01 7.99 11.50
N VAL A 119 16.86 7.84 10.82
CA VAL A 119 16.62 6.74 9.87
C VAL A 119 17.57 6.83 8.68
N SER A 120 17.83 8.03 8.15
CA SER A 120 18.78 8.23 7.04
C SER A 120 20.21 7.86 7.44
N THR A 121 20.61 8.19 8.67
CA THR A 121 21.94 7.81 9.20
C THR A 121 22.04 6.30 9.41
N LEU A 122 20.96 5.68 9.92
CA LEU A 122 20.89 4.22 10.06
C LEU A 122 20.98 3.49 8.72
N VAL A 123 20.27 3.98 7.69
CA VAL A 123 20.36 3.45 6.33
C VAL A 123 21.76 3.65 5.74
N SER A 124 22.40 4.81 5.96
CA SER A 124 23.80 5.05 5.57
C SER A 124 24.75 4.02 6.20
N SER A 125 24.65 3.79 7.51
CA SER A 125 25.46 2.81 8.22
C SER A 125 25.27 1.39 7.66
N ALA A 126 24.02 0.98 7.44
CA ALA A 126 23.71 -0.32 6.87
C ALA A 126 24.25 -0.47 5.43
N GLN A 127 24.04 0.53 4.57
CA GLN A 127 24.57 0.54 3.20
C GLN A 127 26.10 0.48 3.19
N THR A 128 26.77 1.25 4.05
CA THR A 128 28.23 1.27 4.13
C THR A 128 28.79 -0.06 4.62
N LEU A 129 28.21 -0.66 5.67
CA LEU A 129 28.59 -2.02 6.13
C LEU A 129 28.42 -3.04 5.02
N TYR A 130 27.31 -2.99 4.30
CA TYR A 130 27.03 -3.88 3.18
C TYR A 130 28.03 -3.71 2.03
N ARG A 131 28.36 -2.46 1.63
CA ARG A 131 29.37 -2.17 0.60
C ARG A 131 30.77 -2.68 1.01
N ARG A 132 31.10 -2.63 2.31
CA ARG A 132 32.36 -3.16 2.86
C ARG A 132 32.36 -4.68 3.08
N GLY A 133 31.29 -5.38 2.70
CA GLY A 133 31.18 -6.83 2.80
C GLY A 133 30.66 -7.35 4.16
N ASP A 134 30.43 -6.48 5.15
CA ASP A 134 29.86 -6.85 6.45
C ASP A 134 28.33 -6.97 6.37
N ARG A 135 27.88 -8.02 5.69
CA ARG A 135 26.44 -8.31 5.49
C ARG A 135 25.71 -8.60 6.79
N ILE A 136 26.39 -9.26 7.73
CA ILE A 136 25.84 -9.61 9.05
C ILE A 136 25.62 -8.33 9.86
N GLY A 137 26.63 -7.45 9.91
CA GLY A 137 26.54 -6.16 10.57
C GLY A 137 25.43 -5.28 10.00
N SER A 138 25.36 -5.16 8.66
CA SER A 138 24.29 -4.41 7.99
C SER A 138 22.91 -4.90 8.42
N ARG A 139 22.67 -6.22 8.33
CA ARG A 139 21.39 -6.81 8.71
C ARG A 139 21.07 -6.63 10.18
N ALA A 140 22.06 -6.76 11.07
CA ALA A 140 21.89 -6.58 12.50
C ALA A 140 21.41 -5.16 12.85
N VAL A 141 21.97 -4.13 12.20
CA VAL A 141 21.57 -2.73 12.42
C VAL A 141 20.12 -2.48 11.97
N LEU A 142 19.76 -2.96 10.77
CA LEU A 142 18.39 -2.83 10.26
C LEU A 142 17.39 -3.58 11.15
N ALA A 143 17.70 -4.82 11.52
CA ALA A 143 16.84 -5.67 12.34
C ALA A 143 16.62 -5.12 13.75
N ALA A 144 17.67 -4.57 14.39
CA ALA A 144 17.57 -3.94 15.70
C ALA A 144 16.58 -2.77 15.68
N HIS A 145 16.67 -1.90 14.67
CA HIS A 145 15.73 -0.79 14.53
C HIS A 145 14.29 -1.27 14.29
N LEU A 146 14.10 -2.28 13.43
CA LEU A 146 12.78 -2.83 13.15
C LEU A 146 12.14 -3.50 14.36
N LYS A 147 12.95 -4.12 15.24
CA LYS A 147 12.49 -4.72 16.49
C LYS A 147 11.87 -3.67 17.43
N ASP A 148 12.50 -2.50 17.54
CA ASP A 148 12.11 -1.48 18.53
C ASP A 148 11.05 -0.50 18.01
N TYR A 149 11.02 -0.28 16.68
CA TYR A 149 10.23 0.79 16.04
C TYR A 149 9.41 0.37 14.81
N GLY A 150 9.34 -0.93 14.49
CA GLY A 150 8.67 -1.44 13.28
C GLY A 150 7.23 -0.96 13.11
N SER A 151 7.03 0.09 12.32
CA SER A 151 5.73 0.65 11.93
C SER A 151 5.77 1.14 10.47
N ALA A 152 4.67 1.69 9.96
CA ALA A 152 4.56 2.22 8.59
C ALA A 152 5.65 3.27 8.24
N SER A 153 6.12 4.05 9.22
CA SER A 153 7.21 5.01 9.05
C SER A 153 8.59 4.36 8.89
N SER A 154 8.73 3.07 9.22
CA SER A 154 9.97 2.28 9.07
C SER A 154 9.96 1.39 7.82
N HIS A 155 9.02 1.57 6.88
CA HIS A 155 8.95 0.74 5.68
C HIS A 155 10.24 0.80 4.86
N PHE A 156 10.94 1.96 4.84
CA PHE A 156 12.24 2.11 4.18
C PHE A 156 13.30 1.14 4.68
N VAL A 157 13.35 0.91 5.99
CA VAL A 157 14.34 0.00 6.60
C VAL A 157 14.08 -1.44 6.13
N ARG A 158 12.81 -1.83 6.02
CA ARG A 158 12.42 -3.12 5.43
C ARG A 158 12.73 -3.20 3.94
N ASP A 159 12.50 -2.11 3.21
CA ASP A 159 12.76 -2.05 1.77
C ASP A 159 14.27 -2.10 1.47
N VAL A 160 15.12 -1.50 2.32
CA VAL A 160 16.58 -1.61 2.25
C VAL A 160 17.03 -3.04 2.57
N GLU A 161 16.51 -3.68 3.63
CA GLU A 161 16.82 -5.09 3.94
C GLU A 161 16.45 -6.01 2.75
N LEU A 162 15.25 -5.82 2.17
CA LEU A 162 14.81 -6.55 0.99
C LEU A 162 15.72 -6.27 -0.22
N ALA A 163 16.09 -5.00 -0.45
CA ALA A 163 16.98 -4.62 -1.53
C ALA A 163 18.36 -5.29 -1.40
N GLN A 164 18.93 -5.33 -0.19
CA GLN A 164 20.21 -5.99 0.07
C GLN A 164 20.15 -7.51 -0.18
N SER A 165 19.04 -8.16 0.20
CA SER A 165 18.83 -9.58 -0.13
C SER A 165 18.78 -9.79 -1.64
N ARG A 166 17.96 -9.01 -2.35
CA ARG A 166 17.81 -9.10 -3.80
C ARG A 166 19.11 -8.78 -4.54
N PHE A 167 19.83 -7.74 -4.13
CA PHE A 167 21.09 -7.35 -4.73
C PHE A 167 22.16 -8.44 -4.58
N SER A 168 22.15 -9.18 -3.46
CA SER A 168 23.05 -10.33 -3.26
C SER A 168 22.78 -11.47 -4.26
N GLU A 169 21.55 -11.62 -4.72
CA GLU A 169 21.13 -12.65 -5.69
C GLU A 169 21.26 -12.16 -7.14
N GLU A 170 20.88 -10.91 -7.40
CA GLU A 170 20.77 -10.32 -8.74
C GLU A 170 22.10 -9.74 -9.24
N GLY A 171 23.01 -9.32 -8.35
CA GLY A 171 24.30 -8.74 -8.70
C GLY A 171 24.18 -7.56 -9.66
N ASP A 172 24.92 -7.60 -10.76
CA ASP A 172 24.90 -6.52 -11.76
C ASP A 172 23.60 -6.41 -12.55
N HIS A 173 22.80 -7.48 -12.58
CA HIS A 173 21.48 -7.47 -13.20
C HIS A 173 20.40 -6.82 -12.33
N ALA A 174 20.73 -6.44 -11.09
CA ALA A 174 19.81 -5.78 -10.19
C ALA A 174 19.31 -4.46 -10.79
N SER A 175 18.01 -4.21 -10.65
CA SER A 175 17.43 -2.95 -11.15
C SER A 175 18.04 -1.75 -10.43
N ILE A 176 17.98 -0.58 -11.08
CA ILE A 176 18.50 0.67 -10.53
C ILE A 176 17.92 1.01 -9.15
N LEU A 177 16.64 0.67 -8.91
CA LEU A 177 15.98 0.92 -7.63
C LEU A 177 16.46 -0.06 -6.54
N VAL A 178 16.70 -1.33 -6.90
CA VAL A 178 17.32 -2.31 -5.99
C VAL A 178 18.73 -1.86 -5.62
N ARG A 179 19.54 -1.47 -6.60
CA ARG A 179 20.91 -0.99 -6.40
C ARG A 179 20.94 0.24 -5.48
N ASN A 180 20.19 1.30 -5.80
CA ASN A 180 20.14 2.52 -4.98
C ASN A 180 19.70 2.25 -3.54
N MET A 181 18.70 1.38 -3.32
CA MET A 181 18.27 1.03 -1.96
C MET A 181 19.33 0.19 -1.21
N ALA A 182 19.93 -0.80 -1.88
CA ALA A 182 20.85 -1.74 -1.25
C ALA A 182 22.18 -1.10 -0.83
N ILE A 183 22.73 -0.26 -1.71
CA ILE A 183 24.10 0.29 -1.56
C ILE A 183 24.17 1.82 -1.61
N GLY A 184 23.05 2.52 -1.71
CA GLY A 184 23.00 3.97 -1.81
C GLY A 184 23.27 4.48 -3.23
N GLY A 185 22.76 5.67 -3.54
CA GLY A 185 22.90 6.32 -4.84
C GLY A 185 21.74 7.27 -5.14
N LEU A 186 21.91 8.09 -6.18
CA LEU A 186 20.92 9.09 -6.61
C LEU A 186 20.28 8.76 -7.97
N ASP A 187 20.62 7.63 -8.59
CA ASP A 187 20.16 7.32 -9.95
C ASP A 187 18.64 7.10 -10.02
N TYR A 188 17.98 6.89 -8.89
CA TYR A 188 16.51 6.81 -8.81
C TYR A 188 15.85 8.12 -9.25
N LEU A 189 16.51 9.26 -9.06
CA LEU A 189 16.01 10.56 -9.50
C LEU A 189 15.91 10.61 -11.04
N GLU A 190 16.92 10.10 -11.75
CA GLU A 190 16.85 9.99 -13.20
C GLU A 190 15.88 8.88 -13.62
N HIS A 191 15.81 7.76 -12.89
CA HIS A 191 14.84 6.70 -13.14
C HIS A 191 13.38 7.22 -13.10
N PHE A 192 13.06 8.13 -12.18
CA PHE A 192 11.70 8.65 -12.03
C PHE A 192 11.42 9.91 -12.82
N LYS A 193 12.44 10.54 -13.41
CA LYS A 193 12.31 11.73 -14.21
C LYS A 193 11.30 11.53 -15.36
N GLY A 194 10.41 12.51 -15.51
CA GLY A 194 9.33 12.48 -16.49
C GLY A 194 8.19 11.51 -16.17
N LYS A 195 8.18 10.82 -15.01
CA LYS A 195 7.11 9.90 -14.61
C LYS A 195 6.09 10.55 -13.67
N TYR A 196 4.85 10.06 -13.70
CA TYR A 196 3.75 10.60 -12.90
C TYR A 196 2.69 9.56 -12.55
N CYS A 197 2.20 9.62 -11.30
CA CYS A 197 1.16 8.73 -10.79
C CYS A 197 -0.02 9.53 -10.25
N ASN A 198 -1.21 9.25 -10.78
CA ASN A 198 -2.44 9.92 -10.37
C ASN A 198 -3.02 9.47 -9.03
N ARG A 199 -2.62 8.30 -8.49
CA ARG A 199 -3.28 7.70 -7.32
C ARG A 199 -3.38 8.66 -6.12
N PRO A 200 -2.30 9.36 -5.69
CA PRO A 200 -2.40 10.30 -4.56
C PRO A 200 -3.32 11.51 -4.77
N PHE A 201 -3.83 11.71 -5.99
CA PHE A 201 -4.72 12.80 -6.37
C PHE A 201 -6.18 12.34 -6.53
N ASP A 202 -6.37 11.06 -6.91
CA ASP A 202 -7.60 10.52 -7.47
C ASP A 202 -8.18 9.36 -6.65
N ASP A 203 -7.35 8.59 -5.92
CA ASP A 203 -7.80 7.44 -5.13
C ASP A 203 -8.16 7.85 -3.70
N PHE A 204 -9.22 7.23 -3.16
CA PHE A 204 -9.64 7.38 -1.77
C PHE A 204 -10.09 6.02 -1.20
N GLU A 205 -9.42 5.55 -0.15
CA GLU A 205 -9.75 4.27 0.51
C GLU A 205 -9.96 4.48 2.01
N ILE A 206 -11.05 3.96 2.56
CA ILE A 206 -11.28 3.91 4.01
C ILE A 206 -11.31 2.46 4.48
N ARG A 207 -10.49 2.14 5.48
CA ARG A 207 -10.44 0.82 6.13
C ARG A 207 -11.26 0.76 7.41
N SER A 208 -11.44 -0.44 7.95
CA SER A 208 -12.23 -0.70 9.17
C SER A 208 -11.65 -0.10 10.46
N ASP A 209 -10.35 0.21 10.47
CA ASP A 209 -9.69 0.98 11.54
C ASP A 209 -9.88 2.51 11.38
N GLY A 210 -10.54 2.92 10.29
CA GLY A 210 -10.83 4.29 9.94
C GLY A 210 -9.68 5.02 9.23
N GLU A 211 -8.53 4.38 9.04
CA GLU A 211 -7.42 4.99 8.32
C GLU A 211 -7.79 5.23 6.85
N ILE A 212 -7.36 6.39 6.33
CA ILE A 212 -7.67 6.87 4.98
C ILE A 212 -6.40 6.80 4.13
N PHE A 213 -6.46 6.07 3.02
CA PHE A 213 -5.33 5.94 2.09
C PHE A 213 -5.67 6.50 0.70
N VAL A 214 -4.63 6.89 -0.04
CA VAL A 214 -4.73 7.43 -1.41
C VAL A 214 -3.99 6.57 -2.44
N CYS A 215 -3.69 5.33 -2.06
CA CYS A 215 -3.12 4.27 -2.87
C CYS A 215 -3.15 2.99 -2.00
N CYS A 216 -2.91 1.82 -2.59
CA CYS A 216 -2.80 0.57 -1.85
C CYS A 216 -1.78 0.70 -0.69
N PRO A 217 -2.15 0.38 0.57
CA PRO A 217 -1.26 0.52 1.72
C PRO A 217 0.00 -0.36 1.61
N SER A 218 -0.03 -1.44 0.83
CA SER A 218 1.15 -2.26 0.53
C SER A 218 2.17 -1.54 -0.37
N TYR A 219 1.74 -0.53 -1.13
CA TYR A 219 2.59 0.26 -2.02
C TYR A 219 2.88 1.67 -1.48
N LEU A 220 1.98 2.21 -0.67
CA LEU A 220 2.07 3.54 -0.07
C LEU A 220 1.52 3.47 1.37
N PRO A 221 2.35 3.07 2.35
CA PRO A 221 1.89 2.76 3.71
C PRO A 221 1.60 4.02 4.55
N TYR A 222 1.16 5.12 3.95
CA TYR A 222 0.90 6.38 4.63
C TYR A 222 -0.57 6.72 4.60
N SER A 223 -1.20 6.65 5.77
CA SER A 223 -2.53 7.18 5.99
C SER A 223 -2.51 8.71 5.97
N ILE A 224 -3.46 9.30 5.26
CA ILE A 224 -3.64 10.75 5.21
C ILE A 224 -4.51 11.29 6.34
N GLY A 225 -5.03 10.41 7.20
CA GLY A 225 -5.87 10.76 8.32
C GLY A 225 -6.78 9.61 8.72
N ASN A 226 -7.53 9.77 9.80
CA ASN A 226 -8.48 8.77 10.25
C ASN A 226 -9.91 9.34 10.19
N ILE A 227 -10.79 8.71 9.43
CA ILE A 227 -12.17 9.12 9.20
C ILE A 227 -12.94 9.28 10.52
N PHE A 228 -12.58 8.50 11.53
CA PHE A 228 -13.20 8.53 12.85
C PHE A 228 -12.78 9.75 13.69
N LYS A 229 -11.76 10.51 13.26
CA LYS A 229 -11.19 11.66 13.99
C LYS A 229 -11.32 12.98 13.24
N VAL A 230 -11.41 12.95 11.91
CA VAL A 230 -11.61 14.16 11.09
C VAL A 230 -13.00 14.73 11.30
N LYS A 231 -13.11 16.06 11.16
CA LYS A 231 -14.36 16.80 11.42
C LYS A 231 -15.06 17.32 10.16
N SER A 232 -14.42 17.23 9.00
CA SER A 232 -14.99 17.68 7.72
C SER A 232 -14.23 17.12 6.52
N VAL A 233 -14.86 17.20 5.35
CA VAL A 233 -14.25 16.85 4.05
C VAL A 233 -12.99 17.67 3.78
N GLU A 234 -12.99 18.96 4.09
CA GLU A 234 -11.85 19.88 3.87
C GLU A 234 -10.64 19.44 4.69
N LYS A 235 -10.84 18.93 5.91
CA LYS A 235 -9.74 18.43 6.74
C LYS A 235 -9.11 17.16 6.16
N VAL A 236 -9.90 16.31 5.51
CA VAL A 236 -9.34 15.17 4.76
C VAL A 236 -8.53 15.67 3.56
N LYS A 237 -9.08 16.61 2.78
CA LYS A 237 -8.44 17.14 1.57
C LYS A 237 -7.20 18.02 1.84
N SER A 238 -7.06 18.55 3.06
CA SER A 238 -5.95 19.44 3.46
C SER A 238 -4.92 18.78 4.39
N SER A 239 -4.89 17.44 4.44
CA SER A 239 -3.90 16.70 5.23
C SER A 239 -2.46 17.06 4.86
N HIS A 240 -1.62 17.28 5.89
CA HIS A 240 -0.20 17.54 5.70
C HIS A 240 0.53 16.34 5.08
N VAL A 241 0.13 15.12 5.45
CA VAL A 241 0.67 13.89 4.85
C VAL A 241 0.32 13.84 3.36
N LEU A 242 -0.95 14.10 3.01
CA LEU A 242 -1.39 14.16 1.61
C LEU A 242 -0.58 15.19 0.78
N ALA A 243 -0.27 16.36 1.34
CA ALA A 243 0.57 17.35 0.68
C ALA A 243 1.98 16.82 0.37
N LYS A 244 2.61 16.11 1.32
CA LYS A 244 3.91 15.45 1.12
C LYS A 244 3.86 14.35 0.06
N LEU A 245 2.82 13.52 0.09
CA LEU A 245 2.64 12.46 -0.90
C LEU A 245 2.54 13.03 -2.31
N LYS A 246 1.71 14.05 -2.52
CA LYS A 246 1.57 14.75 -3.81
C LYS A 246 2.87 15.43 -4.24
N ASP A 247 3.58 16.11 -3.33
CA ASP A 247 4.88 16.74 -3.61
C ASP A 247 5.91 15.72 -4.14
N SER A 248 5.98 14.52 -3.54
CA SER A 248 6.91 13.48 -4.00
C SER A 248 6.66 13.00 -5.44
N ILE A 249 5.40 13.01 -5.88
CA ILE A 249 5.04 12.66 -7.26
C ILE A 249 5.35 13.80 -8.22
N VAL A 250 4.99 15.04 -7.85
CA VAL A 250 5.26 16.23 -8.68
C VAL A 250 6.77 16.44 -8.88
N ARG A 251 7.55 16.18 -7.83
CA ARG A 251 9.03 16.24 -7.88
C ARG A 251 9.67 15.03 -8.52
N GLN A 252 8.90 14.01 -8.84
CA GLN A 252 9.37 12.80 -9.49
C GLN A 252 10.45 12.07 -8.67
N ASP A 253 10.31 12.06 -7.33
CA ASP A 253 11.21 11.30 -6.46
C ASP A 253 10.53 10.07 -5.83
N PHE A 254 9.18 10.03 -5.82
CA PHE A 254 8.38 8.90 -5.35
C PHE A 254 8.80 8.41 -3.95
N ARG A 255 9.35 9.33 -3.12
CA ARG A 255 10.08 8.95 -1.91
C ARG A 255 9.22 8.16 -0.91
N TYR A 256 7.91 8.37 -0.87
CA TYR A 256 7.02 7.64 0.05
C TYR A 256 6.51 6.30 -0.48
N CYS A 257 6.74 6.00 -1.77
CA CYS A 257 6.30 4.74 -2.38
C CYS A 257 7.26 3.60 -2.05
N ARG A 258 6.72 2.39 -1.85
CA ARG A 258 7.53 1.17 -1.77
C ARG A 258 7.97 0.73 -3.16
N TRP A 259 9.15 1.19 -3.58
CA TRP A 259 9.67 1.00 -4.94
C TRP A 259 9.72 -0.46 -5.39
N LEU A 260 10.04 -1.36 -4.47
CA LEU A 260 10.18 -2.80 -4.76
C LEU A 260 8.85 -3.57 -4.73
N HIS A 261 7.77 -2.93 -4.26
CA HIS A 261 6.45 -3.55 -4.11
C HIS A 261 5.45 -3.03 -5.14
N CYS A 262 5.48 -1.72 -5.44
CA CYS A 262 4.51 -1.07 -6.31
C CYS A 262 4.52 -1.64 -7.74
N GLU A 263 3.42 -2.27 -8.15
CA GLU A 263 3.24 -2.82 -9.49
C GLU A 263 3.33 -1.75 -10.58
N LYS A 264 2.83 -0.53 -10.34
CA LYS A 264 2.97 0.57 -11.31
C LYS A 264 4.43 0.94 -11.54
N ILE A 265 5.27 0.90 -10.51
CA ILE A 265 6.72 1.15 -10.66
C ILE A 265 7.36 0.03 -11.48
N LYS A 266 6.97 -1.22 -11.25
CA LYS A 266 7.50 -2.40 -11.97
C LYS A 266 7.07 -2.46 -13.44
N ASN A 267 5.79 -2.20 -13.71
CA ASN A 267 5.17 -2.45 -15.02
C ASN A 267 5.10 -1.19 -15.91
N GLY A 268 5.36 -0.01 -15.36
CA GLY A 268 5.32 1.26 -16.09
C GLY A 268 4.45 2.30 -15.38
N ILE A 269 5.06 3.42 -15.03
CA ILE A 269 4.38 4.60 -14.51
C ILE A 269 4.01 5.49 -15.69
N GLY A 270 2.90 6.23 -15.58
CA GLY A 270 2.50 7.19 -16.61
C GLY A 270 3.53 8.31 -16.81
N VAL A 271 3.39 9.04 -17.92
CA VAL A 271 4.24 10.19 -18.25
C VAL A 271 3.73 11.43 -17.51
N MET A 272 4.65 12.31 -17.11
CA MET A 272 4.34 13.60 -16.52
C MET A 272 3.52 14.46 -17.49
N PRO A 273 2.29 14.88 -17.11
CA PRO A 273 1.51 15.79 -17.92
C PRO A 273 2.15 17.18 -17.97
N GLU A 274 1.81 17.97 -18.99
CA GLU A 274 2.24 19.38 -19.11
C GLU A 274 1.88 20.20 -17.85
N ARG A 275 0.74 19.88 -17.24
CA ARG A 275 0.31 20.44 -15.97
C ARG A 275 -0.01 19.35 -14.96
N ALA A 276 0.85 19.20 -13.96
CA ALA A 276 0.59 18.31 -12.84
C ALA A 276 -0.65 18.75 -12.04
N LYS A 277 -1.46 17.79 -11.59
CA LYS A 277 -2.51 18.06 -10.61
C LYS A 277 -1.85 18.54 -9.30
N THR A 278 -2.44 19.55 -8.68
CA THR A 278 -2.03 20.04 -7.36
C THR A 278 -3.09 19.77 -6.30
N ASP A 279 -4.35 19.77 -6.72
CA ASP A 279 -5.49 19.60 -5.84
C ASP A 279 -5.80 18.12 -5.65
N TYR A 280 -6.43 17.80 -4.51
CA TYR A 280 -6.93 16.46 -4.24
C TYR A 280 -8.43 16.43 -4.51
N ALA A 281 -8.81 15.69 -5.55
CA ALA A 281 -10.18 15.54 -6.02
C ALA A 281 -10.41 14.04 -6.27
N PRO A 282 -10.66 13.26 -5.20
CA PRO A 282 -10.78 11.83 -5.35
C PRO A 282 -11.97 11.49 -6.23
N ILE A 283 -11.73 10.58 -7.18
CA ILE A 283 -12.70 10.08 -8.15
C ILE A 283 -12.87 8.57 -8.04
N ASP A 284 -11.91 7.85 -7.44
CA ASP A 284 -11.92 6.40 -7.31
C ASP A 284 -11.94 5.96 -5.84
N PHE A 285 -13.07 5.41 -5.40
CA PHE A 285 -13.34 5.12 -3.99
C PHE A 285 -13.27 3.62 -3.68
N ARG A 286 -12.70 3.26 -2.54
CA ARG A 286 -12.73 1.92 -1.94
C ARG A 286 -13.23 2.00 -0.50
N LEU A 287 -14.40 1.43 -0.23
CA LEU A 287 -15.06 1.53 1.07
C LEU A 287 -15.04 0.17 1.80
N SER A 288 -14.31 0.11 2.92
CA SER A 288 -14.15 -1.09 3.77
C SER A 288 -14.27 -0.77 5.26
N TYR A 289 -14.97 0.31 5.63
CA TYR A 289 -15.00 0.83 7.00
C TYR A 289 -16.12 0.27 7.88
N ASP A 290 -17.13 -0.37 7.29
CA ASP A 290 -18.25 -1.00 8.01
C ASP A 290 -18.16 -2.54 7.87
N PRO A 291 -17.48 -3.23 8.81
CA PRO A 291 -17.14 -4.66 8.73
C PRO A 291 -18.26 -5.71 8.99
N PRO A 292 -19.47 -5.38 9.48
CA PRO A 292 -20.53 -6.38 9.65
C PRO A 292 -20.81 -7.17 8.37
N CYS A 293 -21.06 -8.46 8.56
CA CYS A 293 -21.41 -9.40 7.51
C CYS A 293 -22.40 -10.42 8.08
N ASN A 294 -23.30 -10.95 7.25
CA ASN A 294 -24.16 -12.06 7.62
C ASN A 294 -23.39 -13.39 7.77
N LEU A 295 -22.17 -13.46 7.21
CA LEU A 295 -21.26 -14.60 7.32
C LEU A 295 -20.11 -14.33 8.30
N TRP A 296 -19.48 -15.41 8.79
CA TRP A 296 -18.25 -15.34 9.61
C TRP A 296 -17.22 -16.38 9.16
N CYS A 297 -16.84 -16.30 7.88
CA CYS A 297 -15.88 -17.19 7.24
C CYS A 297 -14.53 -17.22 8.00
N PRO A 298 -13.97 -18.41 8.33
CA PRO A 298 -12.74 -18.53 9.12
C PRO A 298 -11.52 -17.84 8.52
N SER A 299 -11.44 -17.74 7.19
CA SER A 299 -10.36 -17.03 6.49
C SER A 299 -10.43 -15.51 6.59
N CYS A 300 -11.59 -14.97 6.99
CA CYS A 300 -11.84 -13.53 7.05
C CYS A 300 -11.86 -12.99 8.47
N ARG A 301 -12.37 -13.78 9.43
CA ARG A 301 -12.56 -13.36 10.83
C ARG A 301 -12.62 -14.56 11.76
N THR A 302 -12.26 -14.35 13.02
CA THR A 302 -12.33 -15.36 14.08
C THR A 302 -13.74 -15.52 14.66
N GLU A 303 -14.56 -14.46 14.58
CA GLU A 303 -15.91 -14.45 15.14
C GLU A 303 -16.89 -13.62 14.30
N LYS A 304 -18.19 -13.75 14.59
CA LYS A 304 -19.24 -12.96 13.93
C LYS A 304 -19.17 -11.51 14.39
N ILE A 305 -19.01 -10.59 13.43
CA ILE A 305 -18.93 -9.15 13.70
C ILE A 305 -20.33 -8.55 13.71
N VAL A 306 -20.75 -8.04 14.87
CA VAL A 306 -22.00 -7.30 15.05
C VAL A 306 -21.66 -5.91 15.57
N ALA A 307 -21.99 -4.87 14.81
CA ALA A 307 -21.76 -3.50 15.25
C ALA A 307 -22.68 -3.13 16.42
N THR A 308 -22.13 -2.51 17.46
CA THR A 308 -22.89 -1.88 18.56
C THR A 308 -23.72 -0.70 18.06
N VAL A 309 -24.74 -0.26 18.82
CA VAL A 309 -25.54 0.94 18.50
C VAL A 309 -24.63 2.13 18.20
N LYS A 310 -23.70 2.43 19.11
CA LYS A 310 -22.75 3.55 18.98
C LYS A 310 -21.86 3.45 17.74
N GLN A 311 -21.38 2.26 17.40
CA GLN A 311 -20.58 2.08 16.17
C GLN A 311 -21.43 2.31 14.92
N ARG A 312 -22.66 1.79 14.89
CA ARG A 312 -23.58 1.99 13.77
C ARG A 312 -23.89 3.47 13.57
N ASP A 313 -24.27 4.17 14.64
CA ASP A 313 -24.60 5.59 14.57
C ASP A 313 -23.41 6.40 14.06
N ARG A 314 -22.19 6.06 14.53
CA ARG A 314 -20.96 6.67 14.03
C ARG A 314 -20.75 6.41 12.53
N PHE A 315 -20.90 5.17 12.06
CA PHE A 315 -20.72 4.85 10.65
C PHE A 315 -21.75 5.56 9.77
N MET A 316 -23.00 5.65 10.21
CA MET A 316 -24.05 6.40 9.52
C MET A 316 -23.72 7.88 9.44
N GLN A 317 -23.34 8.51 10.56
CA GLN A 317 -22.94 9.90 10.60
C GLN A 317 -21.79 10.21 9.63
N LEU A 318 -20.74 9.38 9.63
CA LEU A 318 -19.59 9.55 8.73
C LEU A 318 -19.97 9.35 7.26
N THR A 319 -20.91 8.44 7.00
CA THR A 319 -21.44 8.20 5.66
C THR A 319 -22.12 9.46 5.14
N ASP A 320 -23.00 10.06 5.95
CA ASP A 320 -23.77 11.24 5.58
C ASP A 320 -22.91 12.52 5.50
N GLU A 321 -22.00 12.72 6.47
CA GLU A 321 -21.22 13.97 6.58
C GLU A 321 -19.97 14.01 5.69
N ILE A 322 -19.41 12.85 5.33
CA ILE A 322 -18.12 12.80 4.62
C ILE A 322 -18.19 11.98 3.33
N VAL A 323 -18.66 10.72 3.41
CA VAL A 323 -18.59 9.80 2.26
C VAL A 323 -19.53 10.22 1.14
N VAL A 324 -20.81 10.42 1.43
CA VAL A 324 -21.82 10.81 0.44
C VAL A 324 -21.47 12.14 -0.25
N PRO A 325 -21.08 13.22 0.46
CA PRO A 325 -20.62 14.45 -0.18
C PRO A 325 -19.43 14.26 -1.12
N LEU A 326 -18.47 13.40 -0.76
CA LEU A 326 -17.31 13.10 -1.60
C LEU A 326 -17.69 12.30 -2.85
N LEU A 327 -18.67 11.39 -2.74
CA LEU A 327 -19.12 10.57 -3.85
C LEU A 327 -19.83 11.36 -4.96
N LYS A 328 -20.34 12.57 -4.69
CA LYS A 328 -21.02 13.41 -5.71
C LYS A 328 -20.14 13.74 -6.93
N THR A 329 -18.83 13.77 -6.74
CA THR A 329 -17.86 14.02 -7.82
C THR A 329 -17.08 12.77 -8.23
N ALA A 330 -17.45 11.60 -7.71
CA ALA A 330 -16.73 10.36 -7.95
C ALA A 330 -17.10 9.74 -9.32
N ASN A 331 -16.14 9.00 -9.88
CA ASN A 331 -16.33 8.18 -11.07
C ASN A 331 -16.58 6.72 -10.69
N SER A 332 -15.88 6.20 -9.68
CA SER A 332 -16.02 4.81 -9.24
C SER A 332 -16.10 4.69 -7.72
N CYS A 333 -16.89 3.73 -7.25
CA CYS A 333 -16.96 3.35 -5.85
C CYS A 333 -17.06 1.83 -5.73
N MET A 334 -15.95 1.21 -5.32
CA MET A 334 -15.93 -0.18 -4.93
C MET A 334 -16.43 -0.30 -3.48
N MET A 335 -17.53 -1.03 -3.31
CA MET A 335 -18.11 -1.30 -2.01
C MET A 335 -17.85 -2.74 -1.56
N SER A 336 -17.45 -2.84 -0.28
CA SER A 336 -17.21 -4.07 0.49
C SER A 336 -15.92 -4.82 0.17
N GLY A 337 -14.78 -4.25 0.57
CA GLY A 337 -13.52 -5.00 0.74
C GLY A 337 -13.39 -5.74 2.08
N TYR A 338 -14.27 -5.45 3.04
CA TYR A 338 -14.35 -6.12 4.34
C TYR A 338 -15.74 -5.89 4.96
N GLY A 339 -16.60 -6.92 4.97
CA GLY A 339 -18.02 -6.82 5.28
C GLY A 339 -18.88 -7.47 4.19
N ASP A 340 -20.14 -7.05 4.08
CA ASP A 340 -20.98 -7.29 2.90
C ASP A 340 -21.85 -6.06 2.60
N VAL A 341 -21.98 -5.71 1.31
CA VAL A 341 -22.72 -4.52 0.84
C VAL A 341 -24.13 -4.44 1.41
N PHE A 342 -24.86 -5.57 1.47
CA PHE A 342 -26.26 -5.60 1.89
C PHE A 342 -26.43 -5.84 3.40
N ALA A 343 -25.39 -6.30 4.08
CA ALA A 343 -25.35 -6.38 5.54
C ALA A 343 -24.96 -5.04 6.19
N SER A 344 -24.11 -4.25 5.52
CA SER A 344 -23.63 -2.95 5.97
C SER A 344 -24.73 -1.89 5.88
N ARG A 345 -25.06 -1.25 7.01
CA ARG A 345 -26.02 -0.14 7.02
C ARG A 345 -25.45 1.11 6.33
N ALA A 346 -24.16 1.34 6.47
CA ALA A 346 -23.48 2.43 5.80
C ALA A 346 -23.53 2.29 4.27
N CYS A 347 -23.25 1.09 3.74
CA CYS A 347 -23.36 0.83 2.30
C CYS A 347 -24.81 0.97 1.83
N ARG A 348 -25.79 0.40 2.57
CA ARG A 348 -27.21 0.56 2.23
C ARG A 348 -27.65 2.01 2.18
N LYS A 349 -27.21 2.84 3.12
CA LYS A 349 -27.48 4.29 3.12
C LYS A 349 -26.98 4.97 1.84
N ILE A 350 -25.81 4.58 1.34
CA ILE A 350 -25.29 5.06 0.05
C ILE A 350 -26.21 4.59 -1.09
N LEU A 351 -26.62 3.32 -1.11
CA LEU A 351 -27.53 2.78 -2.13
C LEU A 351 -28.93 3.45 -2.12
N GLU A 352 -29.43 3.84 -0.95
CA GLU A 352 -30.70 4.55 -0.77
C GLU A 352 -30.62 6.01 -1.23
N THR A 353 -29.43 6.61 -1.15
CA THR A 353 -29.22 8.04 -1.43
C THR A 353 -28.75 8.30 -2.86
N ALA A 354 -27.88 7.44 -3.39
CA ALA A 354 -27.26 7.63 -4.70
C ALA A 354 -28.27 7.43 -5.84
N ASN A 355 -28.16 8.30 -6.85
CA ASN A 355 -28.95 8.25 -8.07
C ASN A 355 -28.19 8.94 -9.21
N ALA A 356 -28.56 8.64 -10.46
CA ALA A 356 -27.86 9.16 -11.63
C ALA A 356 -27.99 10.68 -11.84
N GLU A 357 -28.97 11.35 -11.21
CA GLU A 357 -29.14 12.80 -11.33
C GLU A 357 -28.15 13.54 -10.43
N GLU A 358 -28.04 13.15 -9.16
CA GLU A 358 -27.12 13.77 -8.20
C GLU A 358 -25.67 13.25 -8.29
N PHE A 359 -25.47 12.06 -8.84
CA PHE A 359 -24.16 11.38 -8.93
C PHE A 359 -23.88 10.91 -10.37
N PRO A 360 -23.83 11.84 -11.36
CA PRO A 360 -23.92 11.50 -12.78
C PRO A 360 -22.77 10.63 -13.31
N ASN A 361 -21.58 10.74 -12.71
CA ASN A 361 -20.39 9.98 -13.14
C ASN A 361 -20.17 8.70 -12.32
N LEU A 362 -20.87 8.54 -11.20
CA LEU A 362 -20.58 7.49 -10.24
C LEU A 362 -21.02 6.13 -10.78
N LYS A 363 -20.07 5.19 -10.80
CA LYS A 363 -20.32 3.77 -11.03
C LYS A 363 -19.93 2.94 -9.82
N PHE A 364 -20.73 1.92 -9.54
CA PHE A 364 -20.51 1.02 -8.43
C PHE A 364 -19.90 -0.31 -8.85
N ASP A 365 -18.94 -0.76 -8.05
CA ASP A 365 -18.39 -2.11 -8.10
C ASP A 365 -18.67 -2.81 -6.78
N PHE A 366 -19.46 -3.88 -6.81
CA PHE A 366 -19.81 -4.60 -5.59
C PHE A 366 -18.94 -5.84 -5.43
N ILE A 367 -18.44 -6.03 -4.21
CA ILE A 367 -17.88 -7.31 -3.76
C ILE A 367 -18.78 -7.83 -2.64
N THR A 368 -19.45 -8.95 -2.86
CA THR A 368 -20.46 -9.48 -1.94
C THR A 368 -20.30 -10.99 -1.75
N ASN A 369 -20.79 -11.53 -0.63
CA ASN A 369 -20.96 -12.98 -0.47
C ASN A 369 -22.20 -13.52 -1.22
N GLY A 370 -23.08 -12.65 -1.72
CA GLY A 370 -24.22 -13.00 -2.58
C GLY A 370 -25.47 -13.51 -1.86
N VAL A 371 -25.40 -13.88 -0.58
CA VAL A 371 -26.56 -14.48 0.13
C VAL A 371 -27.68 -13.46 0.35
N LEU A 372 -27.34 -12.20 0.62
CA LEU A 372 -28.33 -11.13 0.81
C LEU A 372 -28.72 -10.43 -0.51
N PHE A 373 -28.09 -10.78 -1.63
CA PHE A 373 -28.41 -10.23 -2.96
C PHE A 373 -29.65 -10.91 -3.55
N THR A 374 -30.80 -10.79 -2.88
CA THR A 374 -32.07 -11.31 -3.43
C THR A 374 -32.67 -10.31 -4.41
N ALA A 375 -33.55 -10.77 -5.30
CA ALA A 375 -34.29 -9.89 -6.20
C ALA A 375 -35.13 -8.84 -5.43
N GLU A 376 -35.72 -9.25 -4.30
CA GLU A 376 -36.48 -8.38 -3.40
C GLU A 376 -35.59 -7.32 -2.75
N GLU A 377 -34.36 -7.68 -2.37
CA GLU A 377 -33.41 -6.75 -1.77
C GLU A 377 -32.90 -5.74 -2.81
N TRP A 378 -32.54 -6.22 -4.01
CA TRP A 378 -32.12 -5.38 -5.13
C TRP A 378 -33.19 -4.37 -5.55
N ALA A 379 -34.47 -4.78 -5.54
CA ALA A 379 -35.60 -3.93 -5.90
C ALA A 379 -35.80 -2.72 -4.95
N LYS A 380 -35.23 -2.75 -3.75
CA LYS A 380 -35.30 -1.63 -2.79
C LYS A 380 -34.46 -0.42 -3.20
N PHE A 381 -33.51 -0.60 -4.14
CA PHE A 381 -32.55 0.44 -4.54
C PHE A 381 -32.64 0.76 -6.04
N PRO A 382 -33.81 1.17 -6.56
CA PRO A 382 -33.97 1.39 -8.00
C PRO A 382 -33.06 2.50 -8.56
N GLY A 383 -32.69 3.49 -7.73
CA GLY A 383 -31.87 4.64 -8.15
C GLY A 383 -30.46 4.29 -8.62
N ILE A 384 -29.93 3.14 -8.21
CA ILE A 384 -28.55 2.72 -8.54
C ILE A 384 -28.48 1.66 -9.63
N HIS A 385 -29.60 1.15 -10.15
CA HIS A 385 -29.58 0.01 -11.08
C HIS A 385 -28.76 0.31 -12.35
N CYS A 386 -28.85 1.51 -12.91
CA CYS A 386 -28.05 1.95 -14.07
C CYS A 386 -26.62 2.41 -13.73
N MET A 387 -26.29 2.43 -12.44
CA MET A 387 -24.99 2.86 -11.91
C MET A 387 -24.09 1.68 -11.58
N VAL A 388 -24.59 0.45 -11.49
CA VAL A 388 -23.75 -0.71 -11.18
C VAL A 388 -22.95 -1.15 -12.40
N HIS A 389 -21.64 -0.94 -12.33
CA HIS A 389 -20.71 -1.40 -13.34
C HIS A 389 -20.47 -2.89 -13.19
N SER A 390 -20.03 -3.34 -12.00
CA SER A 390 -19.66 -4.73 -11.80
C SER A 390 -20.16 -5.32 -10.49
N ILE A 391 -20.43 -6.63 -10.52
CA ILE A 391 -20.71 -7.43 -9.33
C ILE A 391 -19.76 -8.61 -9.30
N ARG A 392 -18.99 -8.69 -8.21
CA ARG A 392 -18.15 -9.83 -7.85
C ARG A 392 -18.77 -10.57 -6.68
N VAL A 393 -19.11 -11.84 -6.86
CA VAL A 393 -19.61 -12.70 -5.77
C VAL A 393 -18.50 -13.62 -5.27
N SER A 394 -18.13 -13.47 -4.00
CA SER A 394 -17.14 -14.31 -3.33
C SER A 394 -17.84 -15.56 -2.80
N ILE A 395 -17.62 -16.70 -3.46
CA ILE A 395 -18.30 -17.98 -3.15
C ILE A 395 -17.35 -18.92 -2.40
N ASP A 396 -16.09 -19.00 -2.82
CA ASP A 396 -15.02 -19.88 -2.30
C ASP A 396 -15.24 -21.39 -2.45
N ALA A 397 -16.31 -21.85 -3.11
CA ALA A 397 -16.58 -23.28 -3.31
C ALA A 397 -17.37 -23.52 -4.60
N ALA A 398 -17.27 -24.72 -5.16
CA ALA A 398 -18.13 -25.22 -6.22
C ALA A 398 -19.18 -26.23 -5.71
N ARG A 399 -19.00 -26.75 -4.49
CA ARG A 399 -19.89 -27.74 -3.85
C ARG A 399 -20.46 -27.24 -2.53
N LYS A 400 -21.66 -27.74 -2.18
CA LYS A 400 -22.40 -27.35 -0.98
C LYS A 400 -21.65 -27.72 0.30
N GLU A 401 -21.03 -28.89 0.31
CA GLU A 401 -20.31 -29.45 1.45
C GLU A 401 -19.14 -28.53 1.84
N THR A 402 -18.31 -28.18 0.85
CA THR A 402 -17.18 -27.27 1.02
C THR A 402 -17.62 -25.87 1.38
N TYR A 403 -18.68 -25.36 0.72
CA TYR A 403 -19.26 -24.07 1.05
C TYR A 403 -19.68 -23.99 2.53
N ASN A 404 -20.40 -25.00 3.03
CA ASN A 404 -20.87 -25.01 4.42
C ASN A 404 -19.74 -25.05 5.45
N GLN A 405 -18.56 -25.57 5.07
CA GLN A 405 -17.38 -25.60 5.95
C GLN A 405 -16.68 -24.25 6.04
N ILE A 406 -16.60 -23.50 4.92
CA ILE A 406 -15.75 -22.30 4.83
C ILE A 406 -16.54 -20.97 4.81
N ARG A 407 -17.83 -21.02 4.47
CA ARG A 407 -18.77 -19.87 4.43
C ARG A 407 -19.82 -19.97 5.54
N LEU A 408 -19.36 -19.93 6.78
CA LEU A 408 -20.21 -20.05 7.96
C LEU A 408 -21.31 -18.97 7.99
N GLY A 409 -22.55 -19.40 8.26
CA GLY A 409 -23.75 -18.54 8.21
C GLY A 409 -24.42 -18.45 6.84
N GLY A 410 -23.85 -19.09 5.81
CA GLY A 410 -24.36 -19.05 4.45
C GLY A 410 -25.47 -20.07 4.20
N ASN A 411 -26.18 -19.90 3.08
CA ASN A 411 -27.12 -20.88 2.57
C ASN A 411 -26.86 -21.12 1.09
N TRP A 412 -26.34 -22.30 0.74
CA TRP A 412 -26.00 -22.66 -0.64
C TRP A 412 -27.18 -22.53 -1.61
N GLY A 413 -28.38 -22.97 -1.20
CA GLY A 413 -29.56 -22.90 -2.07
C GLY A 413 -29.97 -21.46 -2.37
N VAL A 414 -29.96 -20.60 -1.35
CA VAL A 414 -30.22 -19.15 -1.51
C VAL A 414 -29.16 -18.51 -2.40
N LEU A 415 -27.88 -18.82 -2.16
CA LEU A 415 -26.78 -18.31 -2.98
C LEU A 415 -26.95 -18.69 -4.45
N MET A 416 -27.20 -19.96 -4.76
CA MET A 416 -27.39 -20.40 -6.15
C MET A 416 -28.57 -19.70 -6.84
N LYS A 417 -29.69 -19.50 -6.12
CA LYS A 417 -30.82 -18.71 -6.64
C LYS A 417 -30.42 -17.25 -6.94
N ASN A 418 -29.65 -16.64 -6.04
CA ASN A 418 -29.20 -15.26 -6.20
C ASN A 418 -28.16 -15.13 -7.33
N LEU A 419 -27.28 -16.10 -7.52
CA LEU A 419 -26.32 -16.13 -8.64
C LEU A 419 -27.04 -16.18 -9.99
N GLU A 420 -28.10 -16.99 -10.12
CA GLU A 420 -28.92 -17.01 -11.34
C GLU A 420 -29.64 -15.69 -11.58
N PHE A 421 -30.11 -15.03 -10.52
CA PHE A 421 -30.68 -13.70 -10.61
C PHE A 421 -29.64 -12.67 -11.10
N ILE A 422 -28.44 -12.63 -10.51
CA ILE A 422 -27.37 -11.73 -10.93
C ILE A 422 -26.95 -12.01 -12.39
N ALA A 423 -26.85 -13.28 -12.77
CA ALA A 423 -26.62 -13.69 -14.16
C ALA A 423 -27.69 -13.14 -15.11
N SER A 424 -28.96 -13.12 -14.67
CA SER A 424 -30.05 -12.52 -15.46
C SER A 424 -29.89 -11.01 -15.62
N LEU A 425 -29.45 -10.29 -14.59
CA LEU A 425 -29.15 -8.85 -14.66
C LEU A 425 -28.04 -8.57 -15.69
N ARG A 426 -27.01 -9.42 -15.72
CA ARG A 426 -25.92 -9.32 -16.70
C ARG A 426 -26.40 -9.57 -18.13
N ARG A 427 -27.20 -10.61 -18.35
CA ARG A 427 -27.80 -10.94 -19.67
C ARG A 427 -28.73 -9.84 -20.19
N GLN A 428 -29.42 -9.16 -19.28
CA GLN A 428 -30.30 -8.02 -19.58
C GLN A 428 -29.54 -6.69 -19.71
N ASN A 429 -28.21 -6.69 -19.57
CA ASN A 429 -27.36 -5.50 -19.57
C ASN A 429 -27.72 -4.44 -18.49
N VAL A 430 -28.35 -4.88 -17.39
CA VAL A 430 -28.56 -4.02 -16.21
C VAL A 430 -27.23 -3.74 -15.51
N ILE A 431 -26.36 -4.75 -15.45
CA ILE A 431 -24.97 -4.62 -14.98
C ILE A 431 -24.01 -4.93 -16.14
N GLN A 432 -22.82 -4.32 -16.14
CA GLN A 432 -21.87 -4.50 -17.23
C GLN A 432 -20.97 -5.73 -17.05
N ARG A 433 -20.66 -6.12 -15.82
CA ARG A 433 -19.81 -7.27 -15.52
C ARG A 433 -20.34 -8.09 -14.36
N PHE A 434 -20.31 -9.41 -14.54
CA PHE A 434 -20.58 -10.37 -13.49
C PHE A 434 -19.39 -11.31 -13.30
N MET A 435 -18.91 -11.40 -12.07
CA MET A 435 -17.73 -12.19 -11.71
C MET A 435 -18.05 -13.05 -10.51
N ILE A 436 -17.43 -14.23 -10.46
CA ILE A 436 -17.38 -15.04 -9.24
C ILE A 436 -15.94 -15.21 -8.81
N SER A 437 -15.73 -15.35 -7.50
CA SER A 437 -14.38 -15.51 -6.96
C SER A 437 -14.27 -16.55 -5.87
N MET A 438 -13.05 -17.09 -5.78
CA MET A 438 -12.66 -18.15 -4.87
C MET A 438 -11.30 -17.87 -4.24
N VAL A 439 -11.28 -17.76 -2.92
CA VAL A 439 -10.06 -17.81 -2.12
C VAL A 439 -9.60 -19.27 -2.00
N ILE A 440 -8.51 -19.59 -2.69
CA ILE A 440 -7.91 -20.91 -2.75
C ILE A 440 -7.23 -21.25 -1.44
N GLN A 441 -7.62 -22.38 -0.87
CA GLN A 441 -7.06 -22.99 0.33
C GLN A 441 -7.13 -24.51 0.24
N GLU A 442 -6.47 -25.19 1.18
CA GLU A 442 -6.39 -26.65 1.22
C GLU A 442 -7.75 -27.35 1.09
N SER A 443 -8.80 -26.81 1.72
CA SER A 443 -10.12 -27.43 1.74
C SER A 443 -10.92 -27.28 0.44
N ASN A 444 -10.49 -26.45 -0.52
CA ASN A 444 -11.29 -26.15 -1.71
C ASN A 444 -10.52 -26.16 -3.04
N PHE A 445 -9.19 -26.19 -3.05
CA PHE A 445 -8.42 -26.04 -4.31
C PHE A 445 -8.70 -27.15 -5.34
N THR A 446 -9.12 -28.33 -4.91
CA THR A 446 -9.54 -29.43 -5.82
C THR A 446 -10.89 -29.20 -6.49
N GLU A 447 -11.60 -28.12 -6.14
CA GLU A 447 -12.84 -27.70 -6.79
C GLU A 447 -12.63 -26.60 -7.83
N MET A 448 -11.40 -26.14 -8.06
CA MET A 448 -11.12 -24.99 -8.93
C MET A 448 -11.62 -25.19 -10.37
N ALA A 449 -11.44 -26.39 -10.94
CA ALA A 449 -11.99 -26.72 -12.25
C ALA A 449 -13.53 -26.72 -12.28
N ASP A 450 -14.18 -27.25 -11.25
CA ASP A 450 -15.64 -27.22 -11.12
C ASP A 450 -16.18 -25.80 -10.94
N PHE A 451 -15.43 -24.95 -10.21
CA PHE A 451 -15.70 -23.54 -10.03
C PHE A 451 -15.63 -22.78 -11.37
N ALA A 452 -14.61 -23.06 -12.18
CA ALA A 452 -14.47 -22.52 -13.53
C ALA A 452 -15.65 -22.93 -14.44
N ARG A 453 -16.08 -24.19 -14.37
CA ARG A 453 -17.29 -24.66 -15.09
C ARG A 453 -18.56 -23.96 -14.59
N MET A 454 -18.66 -23.69 -13.29
CA MET A 454 -19.78 -22.95 -12.71
C MET A 454 -19.83 -21.51 -13.25
N ALA A 455 -18.69 -20.82 -13.33
CA ALA A 455 -18.61 -19.49 -13.95
C ALA A 455 -19.13 -19.49 -15.39
N LYS A 456 -18.72 -20.49 -16.21
CA LYS A 456 -19.22 -20.67 -17.58
C LYS A 456 -20.73 -20.83 -17.63
N ARG A 457 -21.30 -21.73 -16.80
CA ARG A 457 -22.75 -21.97 -16.79
C ARG A 457 -23.54 -20.72 -16.42
N LEU A 458 -23.04 -19.93 -15.48
CA LEU A 458 -23.65 -18.67 -15.05
C LEU A 458 -23.47 -17.54 -16.07
N GLY A 459 -22.59 -17.70 -17.06
CA GLY A 459 -22.26 -16.63 -18.01
C GLY A 459 -21.49 -15.48 -17.37
N CYS A 460 -20.60 -15.78 -16.41
CA CYS A 460 -19.72 -14.77 -15.82
C CYS A 460 -18.69 -14.26 -16.83
N ASP A 461 -18.35 -12.97 -16.73
CA ASP A 461 -17.28 -12.34 -17.51
C ASP A 461 -15.88 -12.65 -16.94
N PHE A 462 -15.77 -13.07 -15.66
CA PHE A 462 -14.52 -13.55 -15.05
C PHE A 462 -14.78 -14.59 -13.94
N ALA A 463 -13.86 -15.56 -13.82
CA ALA A 463 -13.69 -16.38 -12.64
C ALA A 463 -12.36 -16.01 -11.98
N ILE A 464 -12.40 -15.50 -10.76
CA ILE A 464 -11.22 -14.98 -10.06
C ILE A 464 -10.78 -15.98 -8.99
N PHE A 465 -9.52 -16.38 -9.05
CA PHE A 465 -8.91 -17.27 -8.08
C PHE A 465 -7.85 -16.49 -7.31
N GLU A 466 -7.94 -16.41 -5.99
CA GLU A 466 -7.01 -15.66 -5.14
C GLU A 466 -6.38 -16.61 -4.11
N PRO A 467 -5.08 -16.49 -3.80
CA PRO A 467 -4.50 -17.31 -2.74
C PRO A 467 -5.03 -16.88 -1.38
N ILE A 468 -5.21 -17.82 -0.45
CA ILE A 468 -5.50 -17.47 0.94
C ILE A 468 -4.39 -16.58 1.53
N MET A 469 -4.82 -15.51 2.19
CA MET A 469 -3.96 -14.59 2.93
C MET A 469 -4.22 -14.74 4.42
N ASN A 470 -3.19 -14.55 5.27
CA ASN A 470 -3.41 -14.56 6.71
C ASN A 470 -3.80 -13.16 7.19
N TRP A 471 -5.08 -12.96 7.48
CA TRP A 471 -5.63 -11.72 8.04
C TRP A 471 -5.46 -11.65 9.57
N ASN A 472 -4.42 -12.31 10.10
CA ASN A 472 -4.23 -12.58 11.52
C ASN A 472 -5.40 -13.40 12.14
N THR A 473 -6.03 -14.24 11.33
CA THR A 473 -7.12 -15.15 11.73
C THR A 473 -6.62 -16.54 12.08
N PHE A 474 -5.41 -16.87 11.64
CA PHE A 474 -4.77 -18.17 11.86
C PHE A 474 -3.40 -18.00 12.50
N GLN A 475 -3.02 -18.98 13.32
CA GLN A 475 -1.61 -19.15 13.68
C GLN A 475 -0.77 -19.50 12.45
N VAL A 476 0.53 -19.21 12.48
CA VAL A 476 1.42 -19.37 11.32
C VAL A 476 1.41 -20.82 10.80
N GLU A 477 1.45 -21.80 11.70
CA GLU A 477 1.43 -23.22 11.36
C GLU A 477 0.11 -23.62 10.69
N GLU A 478 -1.00 -23.10 11.18
CA GLU A 478 -2.32 -23.36 10.59
C GLU A 478 -2.44 -22.71 9.21
N PHE A 479 -2.03 -21.45 9.07
CA PHE A 479 -2.02 -20.76 7.79
C PHE A 479 -1.18 -21.51 6.76
N ASN A 480 0.02 -21.95 7.13
CA ASN A 480 0.90 -22.71 6.26
C ASN A 480 0.29 -24.03 5.79
N ARG A 481 -0.54 -24.70 6.61
CA ARG A 481 -1.29 -25.90 6.19
C ARG A 481 -2.46 -25.60 5.25
N LYS A 482 -2.95 -24.36 5.22
CA LYS A 482 -4.05 -23.94 4.33
C LYS A 482 -3.52 -23.36 3.01
N ALA A 483 -2.33 -22.78 3.02
CA ALA A 483 -1.71 -22.07 1.91
C ALA A 483 -1.07 -23.01 0.87
N VAL A 484 -1.90 -23.76 0.13
CA VAL A 484 -1.45 -24.71 -0.93
C VAL A 484 -0.60 -24.07 -2.04
N HIS A 485 -0.70 -22.75 -2.20
CA HIS A 485 0.05 -21.97 -3.19
C HIS A 485 1.53 -21.80 -2.83
N TYR A 486 1.95 -22.11 -1.60
CA TYR A 486 3.36 -22.15 -1.22
C TYR A 486 4.04 -23.42 -1.72
N SER A 487 5.24 -23.28 -2.28
CA SER A 487 6.04 -24.40 -2.80
C SER A 487 6.46 -25.40 -1.72
N THR A 488 6.46 -24.98 -0.46
CA THR A 488 6.72 -25.82 0.71
C THR A 488 5.52 -26.65 1.15
N HIS A 489 4.33 -26.41 0.61
CA HIS A 489 3.13 -27.14 0.98
C HIS A 489 3.14 -28.57 0.38
N PRO A 490 2.83 -29.64 1.15
CA PRO A 490 2.87 -31.02 0.66
C PRO A 490 2.00 -31.29 -0.58
N ARG A 491 0.86 -30.57 -0.69
CA ARG A 491 -0.07 -30.68 -1.83
C ARG A 491 0.16 -29.65 -2.94
N HIS A 492 1.29 -28.93 -2.94
CA HIS A 492 1.56 -27.88 -3.95
C HIS A 492 1.55 -28.43 -5.39
N ALA A 493 2.11 -29.62 -5.61
CA ALA A 493 2.10 -30.25 -6.93
C ALA A 493 0.68 -30.52 -7.45
N VAL A 494 -0.25 -30.93 -6.57
CA VAL A 494 -1.66 -31.14 -6.93
C VAL A 494 -2.33 -29.80 -7.24
N PHE A 495 -2.02 -28.75 -6.48
CA PHE A 495 -2.50 -27.39 -6.77
C PHE A 495 -2.07 -26.90 -8.16
N GLN A 496 -0.81 -27.16 -8.56
CA GLN A 496 -0.33 -26.84 -9.91
C GLN A 496 -1.10 -27.60 -11.00
N GLN A 497 -1.45 -28.87 -10.77
CA GLN A 497 -2.28 -29.65 -11.70
C GLN A 497 -3.69 -29.07 -11.82
N GLU A 498 -4.32 -28.69 -10.71
CA GLU A 498 -5.64 -28.05 -10.74
C GLU A 498 -5.64 -26.71 -11.48
N LEU A 499 -4.55 -25.93 -11.38
CA LEU A 499 -4.37 -24.72 -12.19
C LEU A 499 -4.36 -25.01 -13.69
N VAL A 500 -3.71 -26.09 -14.12
CA VAL A 500 -3.71 -26.51 -15.54
C VAL A 500 -5.14 -26.83 -15.99
N HIS A 501 -5.90 -27.58 -15.20
CA HIS A 501 -7.31 -27.88 -15.51
C HIS A 501 -8.17 -26.60 -15.61
N VAL A 502 -7.92 -25.61 -14.75
CA VAL A 502 -8.59 -24.30 -14.87
C VAL A 502 -8.27 -23.64 -16.21
N PHE A 503 -7.00 -23.63 -16.63
CA PHE A 503 -6.59 -23.00 -17.90
C PHE A 503 -7.12 -23.74 -19.14
N GLU A 504 -7.38 -25.05 -19.05
CA GLU A 504 -8.07 -25.79 -20.12
C GLU A 504 -9.54 -25.36 -20.27
N ILE A 505 -10.19 -25.01 -19.16
CA ILE A 505 -11.59 -24.58 -19.14
C ILE A 505 -11.71 -23.09 -19.49
N LEU A 506 -10.79 -22.28 -18.96
CA LEU A 506 -10.69 -20.83 -19.04
C LEU A 506 -9.30 -20.45 -19.56
N PRO A 507 -9.07 -20.54 -20.88
CA PRO A 507 -7.78 -20.18 -21.46
C PRO A 507 -7.44 -18.72 -21.16
N LEU A 508 -6.19 -18.46 -20.82
CA LEU A 508 -5.70 -17.11 -20.58
C LEU A 508 -5.85 -16.27 -21.85
N SER A 509 -6.57 -15.15 -21.78
CA SER A 509 -6.49 -14.13 -22.83
C SER A 509 -5.04 -13.63 -22.93
N ASN A 510 -4.53 -13.45 -24.16
CA ASN A 510 -3.13 -13.16 -24.55
C ASN A 510 -2.40 -11.96 -23.86
N SER A 511 -2.98 -11.32 -22.84
CA SER A 511 -2.39 -10.17 -22.15
C SER A 511 -2.06 -10.40 -20.67
N GLN A 512 -2.20 -11.62 -20.12
CA GLN A 512 -1.86 -11.89 -18.72
C GLN A 512 -0.74 -12.91 -18.59
N SER A 513 0.44 -12.45 -18.16
CA SER A 513 1.48 -13.33 -17.65
C SER A 513 0.94 -14.07 -16.43
N VAL A 514 1.11 -15.40 -16.38
CA VAL A 514 0.96 -16.18 -15.15
C VAL A 514 1.76 -15.47 -14.06
N PRO A 515 1.14 -15.01 -12.94
CA PRO A 515 1.87 -14.42 -11.84
C PRO A 515 2.95 -15.41 -11.41
N LYS A 516 4.17 -14.93 -11.12
CA LYS A 516 5.22 -15.77 -10.55
C LYS A 516 4.76 -16.25 -9.16
N LEU A 517 4.07 -17.39 -9.14
CA LEU A 517 3.57 -18.04 -7.95
C LEU A 517 4.74 -18.49 -7.07
N GLY A 518 4.62 -18.31 -5.75
CA GLY A 518 5.52 -18.93 -4.78
C GLY A 518 6.61 -18.06 -4.14
N ARG A 519 6.49 -16.72 -4.15
CA ARG A 519 7.34 -15.84 -3.31
C ARG A 519 6.48 -14.97 -2.37
N PRO A 520 6.87 -14.80 -1.09
CA PRO A 520 6.25 -13.80 -0.21
C PRO A 520 6.25 -12.41 -0.88
N GLY A 521 5.11 -11.71 -0.89
CA GLY A 521 4.98 -10.37 -1.49
C GLY A 521 4.52 -10.32 -2.95
N PHE A 522 4.01 -11.42 -3.52
CA PHE A 522 3.27 -11.44 -4.79
C PHE A 522 1.88 -12.05 -4.52
N GLU A 523 0.91 -11.20 -4.17
CA GLU A 523 -0.34 -11.63 -3.51
C GLU A 523 -1.59 -11.46 -4.39
N THR A 524 -1.42 -11.31 -5.71
CA THR A 524 -2.52 -11.29 -6.68
C THR A 524 -2.34 -12.40 -7.71
N LEU A 525 -3.22 -13.40 -7.66
CA LEU A 525 -3.39 -14.39 -8.73
C LEU A 525 -4.20 -13.76 -9.90
N ALA A 526 -3.99 -14.32 -11.08
CA ALA A 526 -4.48 -13.85 -12.37
C ALA A 526 -5.99 -13.54 -12.43
N SER A 527 -6.37 -12.60 -13.29
CA SER A 527 -7.76 -12.34 -13.67
C SER A 527 -8.01 -12.93 -15.05
N THR A 528 -8.46 -14.18 -15.13
CA THR A 528 -8.70 -14.82 -16.45
C THR A 528 -9.94 -14.20 -17.12
N ASN A 529 -9.74 -13.53 -18.26
CA ASN A 529 -10.81 -13.00 -19.11
C ASN A 529 -11.43 -14.13 -19.94
N PHE A 530 -12.75 -14.09 -20.14
CA PHE A 530 -13.48 -15.02 -21.01
C PHE A 530 -13.40 -14.63 -22.49
#